data_AF-A0A934TFC7-F1
#
_entry.id   AF-A0A934TFC7-F1
#
_cell.length_a   1.000
_cell.length_b   1.000
_cell.length_c   1.000
_cell.angle_alpha   90.00
_cell.angle_beta   90.00
_cell.angle_gamma   90.00
#
_symmetry.space_group_name_H-M   'P 1'
#
loop_
_entity.id
_entity.type
_entity.pdbx_description
1 polymer ?
#
loop_
_entity_poly.entity_id
_entity_poly.type
_entity_poly.pdbx_seq_one_letter_code
_entity_poly.pdbx_strand_id
1 'polypeptide(L)'
;VNNRLEDFLELLLSYKECLCCKYYSEIKIKELIYLLRIIYPKEALAMFFRDAISYDSSFSHYIIHNYHKYNNRADLAAAMHMTLSSFEKRFKLVFGESPHRWINKQRTNKIYHALSVEKTPLKELATRFGFANKSSFSSFCSRNFKLSPGKIRKNMQTRNNKKQNCANE
;
A
#
# COMPACT_ATOMS: atom_id res chain seq x y z
N VAL A 1 10.34 -27.46 -10.89
CA VAL A 1 10.27 -26.10 -10.31
C VAL A 1 11.08 -26.13 -9.02
N ASN A 2 11.62 -25.01 -8.52
CA ASN A 2 12.49 -25.07 -7.32
C ASN A 2 11.64 -25.20 -6.06
N ASN A 3 11.65 -26.39 -5.46
CA ASN A 3 10.85 -26.74 -4.28
C ASN A 3 10.99 -25.70 -3.15
N ARG A 4 12.17 -25.12 -2.91
CA ARG A 4 12.36 -24.11 -1.84
C ARG A 4 11.61 -22.80 -2.08
N LEU A 5 11.49 -22.39 -3.35
CA LEU A 5 10.72 -21.19 -3.69
C LEU A 5 9.22 -21.48 -3.61
N GLU A 6 8.79 -22.66 -4.05
CA GLU A 6 7.40 -23.10 -3.93
C GLU A 6 6.98 -23.20 -2.46
N ASP A 7 7.78 -23.86 -1.61
CA ASP A 7 7.54 -23.97 -0.17
C ASP A 7 7.43 -22.59 0.49
N PHE A 8 8.33 -21.66 0.14
CA PHE A 8 8.28 -20.29 0.64
C PHE A 8 6.99 -19.58 0.21
N LEU A 9 6.58 -19.73 -1.05
CA LEU A 9 5.38 -19.09 -1.58
C LEU A 9 4.10 -19.69 -0.97
N GLU A 10 4.02 -21.00 -0.79
CA GLU A 10 2.92 -21.66 -0.11
C GLU A 10 2.81 -21.20 1.34
N LEU A 11 3.94 -21.11 2.05
CA LEU A 11 3.99 -20.58 3.41
C LEU A 11 3.58 -19.09 3.45
N LEU A 12 3.98 -18.29 2.46
CA LEU A 12 3.58 -16.89 2.37
C LEU A 12 2.06 -16.74 2.17
N LEU A 13 1.46 -17.62 1.35
CA LEU A 13 0.03 -17.66 1.09
C LEU A 13 -0.77 -18.11 2.32
N SER A 14 -0.25 -19.04 3.13
CA SER A 14 -0.89 -19.47 4.38
C SER A 14 -0.94 -18.33 5.41
N TYR A 15 0.03 -17.42 5.41
CA TYR A 15 0.06 -16.23 6.27
C TYR A 15 -0.43 -14.94 5.60
N LYS A 16 -1.24 -15.03 4.54
CA LYS A 16 -1.70 -13.85 3.79
C LYS A 16 -2.34 -12.76 4.67
N GLU A 17 -3.03 -13.14 5.73
CA GLU A 17 -3.64 -12.21 6.70
C GLU A 17 -2.62 -11.49 7.61
N CYS A 18 -1.39 -11.99 7.72
CA CYS A 18 -0.30 -11.39 8.49
C CYS A 18 0.56 -10.44 7.64
N LEU A 19 0.48 -10.51 6.31
CA LEU A 19 1.17 -9.58 5.39
C LEU A 19 0.66 -8.13 5.49
N CYS A 20 -0.43 -7.87 6.22
CA CYS A 20 -0.88 -6.52 6.53
C CYS A 20 0.06 -5.78 7.50
N CYS A 21 0.93 -6.49 8.22
CA CYS A 21 1.96 -5.87 9.04
C CYS A 21 3.16 -5.46 8.19
N LYS A 22 3.44 -4.14 8.14
CA LYS A 22 4.55 -3.57 7.37
C LYS A 22 5.91 -4.20 7.72
N TYR A 23 6.19 -4.43 9.00
CA TYR A 23 7.45 -5.02 9.43
C TYR A 23 7.60 -6.47 8.94
N TYR A 24 6.54 -7.27 9.07
CA TYR A 24 6.55 -8.66 8.62
C TYR A 24 6.67 -8.77 7.09
N SER A 25 5.94 -7.94 6.34
CA SER A 25 6.03 -7.94 4.88
C SER A 25 7.41 -7.49 4.39
N GLU A 26 8.05 -6.51 5.03
CA GLU A 26 9.42 -6.11 4.72
C GLU A 26 10.43 -7.26 4.93
N ILE A 27 10.29 -8.04 6.02
CA ILE A 27 11.13 -9.22 6.25
C ILE A 27 10.91 -10.25 5.14
N LYS A 28 9.65 -10.57 4.81
CA LYS A 28 9.33 -11.58 3.79
C LYS A 28 9.76 -11.16 2.39
N ILE A 29 9.71 -9.88 2.05
CA ILE A 29 10.26 -9.37 0.79
C ILE A 29 11.77 -9.58 0.73
N LYS A 30 12.50 -9.28 1.82
CA LYS A 30 13.96 -9.50 1.87
C LYS A 30 14.32 -10.98 1.73
N GLU A 31 13.59 -11.85 2.42
CA GLU A 31 13.75 -13.31 2.32
C GLU A 31 13.53 -13.80 0.90
N LEU A 32 12.44 -13.37 0.24
CA LEU A 32 12.16 -13.69 -1.15
C LEU A 32 13.29 -13.23 -2.10
N ILE A 33 13.76 -11.99 -1.94
CA ILE A 33 14.88 -11.46 -2.75
C ILE A 33 16.14 -12.30 -2.55
N TYR A 34 16.42 -12.74 -1.32
CA TYR A 34 17.58 -13.59 -1.02
C TYR A 34 17.45 -14.97 -1.67
N LEU A 35 16.28 -15.61 -1.57
CA LEU A 35 15.99 -16.89 -2.23
C LEU A 35 16.14 -16.78 -3.75
N LEU A 36 15.57 -15.74 -4.36
CA LEU A 36 15.68 -15.50 -5.80
C LEU A 36 17.14 -15.38 -6.25
N ARG A 37 17.98 -14.69 -5.46
CA ARG A 37 19.42 -14.52 -5.75
C ARG A 37 20.24 -15.80 -5.60
N ILE A 38 19.81 -16.75 -4.76
CA ILE A 38 20.46 -18.06 -4.61
C ILE A 38 20.07 -18.98 -5.77
N ILE A 39 18.79 -18.93 -6.16
CA ILE A 39 18.21 -19.91 -7.08
C ILE A 39 18.47 -19.56 -8.54
N TYR A 40 18.50 -18.26 -8.88
CA TYR A 40 18.58 -17.81 -10.26
C TYR A 40 19.84 -16.97 -10.51
N PRO A 41 20.47 -17.12 -11.68
CA PRO A 41 21.58 -16.27 -12.07
C PRO A 41 21.12 -14.82 -12.27
N LYS A 42 22.06 -13.89 -12.12
CA LYS A 42 21.80 -12.44 -12.16
C LYS A 42 21.14 -12.01 -13.47
N GLU A 43 21.52 -12.64 -14.58
CA GLU A 43 21.02 -12.35 -15.93
C GLU A 43 19.55 -12.74 -16.07
N ALA A 44 19.18 -13.91 -15.54
CA ALA A 44 17.79 -14.37 -15.54
C ALA A 44 16.91 -13.47 -14.66
N LEU A 45 17.40 -13.07 -13.48
CA LEU A 45 16.71 -12.12 -12.61
C LEU A 45 16.57 -10.75 -13.29
N ALA A 46 17.62 -10.24 -13.95
CA ALA A 46 17.58 -8.97 -14.67
C ALA A 46 16.60 -8.99 -15.85
N MET A 47 16.50 -10.11 -16.56
CA MET A 47 15.48 -10.30 -17.60
C MET A 47 14.08 -10.35 -17.01
N PHE A 48 13.87 -11.14 -15.95
CA PHE A 48 12.57 -11.27 -15.28
C PHE A 48 12.07 -9.93 -14.73
N PHE A 49 12.95 -9.17 -14.07
CA PHE A 49 12.61 -7.88 -13.50
C PHE A 49 12.76 -6.71 -14.47
N ARG A 50 13.05 -6.97 -15.76
CA ARG A 50 13.28 -5.90 -16.74
C ARG A 50 12.10 -4.95 -16.77
N ASP A 51 10.89 -5.44 -16.94
CA ASP A 51 9.70 -4.58 -17.04
C ASP A 51 9.28 -3.99 -15.70
N ALA A 52 9.54 -4.70 -14.60
CA ALA A 52 9.27 -4.24 -13.25
C ALA A 52 10.22 -3.12 -12.78
N ILE A 53 11.44 -3.05 -13.32
CA ILE A 53 12.47 -2.08 -12.93
C ILE A 53 12.64 -0.97 -13.99
N SER A 54 12.36 -1.25 -15.28
CA SER A 54 12.72 -0.38 -16.41
C SER A 54 11.69 0.70 -16.76
N TYR A 55 10.41 0.53 -16.42
CA TYR A 55 9.38 1.46 -16.90
C TYR A 55 9.28 2.73 -16.05
N ASP A 56 10.40 3.44 -15.84
CA ASP A 56 10.44 4.75 -15.19
C ASP A 56 10.45 4.74 -13.64
N SER A 57 11.49 4.13 -13.10
CA SER A 57 11.73 4.03 -11.65
C SER A 57 11.86 5.39 -10.97
N SER A 58 12.42 6.41 -11.63
CA SER A 58 12.57 7.76 -11.09
C SER A 58 11.23 8.49 -10.98
N PHE A 59 10.37 8.41 -12.01
CA PHE A 59 9.01 8.95 -11.96
C PHE A 59 8.19 8.26 -10.87
N SER A 60 8.18 6.93 -10.88
CA SER A 60 7.45 6.12 -9.89
C SER A 60 7.87 6.45 -8.46
N HIS A 61 9.19 6.50 -8.23
CA HIS A 61 9.77 6.83 -6.94
C HIS A 61 9.33 8.23 -6.49
N TYR A 62 9.50 9.24 -7.35
CA TYR A 62 9.11 10.61 -7.01
C TYR A 62 7.64 10.69 -6.62
N ILE A 63 6.74 10.06 -7.39
CA ILE A 63 5.31 10.06 -7.12
C ILE A 63 5.00 9.39 -5.79
N ILE A 64 5.52 8.18 -5.55
CA ILE A 64 5.26 7.43 -4.31
C ILE A 64 5.69 8.21 -3.07
N HIS A 65 6.79 8.96 -3.15
CA HIS A 65 7.31 9.74 -2.04
C HIS A 65 6.68 11.13 -1.88
N ASN A 66 6.11 11.72 -2.94
CA ASN A 66 5.68 13.11 -2.92
C ASN A 66 4.18 13.34 -3.17
N TYR A 67 3.40 12.35 -3.59
CA TYR A 67 1.99 12.55 -3.97
C TYR A 67 1.11 13.21 -2.89
N HIS A 68 1.44 13.03 -1.61
CA HIS A 68 0.75 13.63 -0.47
C HIS A 68 1.09 15.11 -0.19
N LYS A 69 2.11 15.67 -0.87
CA LYS A 69 2.56 17.06 -0.66
C LYS A 69 1.79 18.07 -1.50
N TYR A 70 1.04 17.61 -2.50
CA TYR A 70 0.38 18.46 -3.48
C TYR A 70 -1.13 18.32 -3.37
N ASN A 71 -1.83 19.45 -3.47
CA ASN A 71 -3.29 19.49 -3.33
C ASN A 71 -4.02 19.11 -4.62
N ASN A 72 -3.36 19.28 -5.78
CA ASN A 72 -3.94 18.95 -7.07
C ASN A 72 -2.89 18.31 -8.01
N ARG A 73 -3.39 17.73 -9.11
CA ARG A 73 -2.56 17.01 -10.11
C ARG A 73 -1.70 17.95 -10.95
N ALA A 74 -2.11 19.21 -11.12
CA ALA A 74 -1.36 20.19 -11.88
C ALA A 74 -0.10 20.64 -11.11
N ASP A 75 -0.21 20.85 -9.79
CA ASP A 75 0.95 21.16 -8.94
C ASP A 75 1.96 20.01 -8.94
N LEU A 76 1.48 18.77 -8.87
CA LEU A 76 2.34 17.57 -8.94
C LEU A 76 3.01 17.44 -10.31
N ALA A 77 2.31 17.74 -11.40
CA ALA A 77 2.89 17.77 -12.74
C ALA A 77 3.95 18.88 -12.88
N ALA A 78 3.66 20.07 -12.36
CA ALA A 78 4.56 21.22 -12.37
C ALA A 78 5.84 20.96 -11.56
N ALA A 79 5.73 20.28 -10.42
CA ALA A 79 6.88 19.88 -9.60
C ALA A 79 7.80 18.86 -10.28
N MET A 80 7.31 18.18 -11.31
CA MET A 80 8.09 17.29 -12.18
C MET A 80 8.47 17.94 -13.51
N HIS A 81 8.25 19.25 -13.65
CA HIS A 81 8.49 20.03 -14.88
C HIS A 81 7.73 19.46 -16.10
N MET A 82 6.51 18.99 -15.89
CA MET A 82 5.65 18.43 -16.93
C MET A 82 4.38 19.25 -17.11
N THR A 83 3.87 19.30 -18.34
CA THR A 83 2.48 19.73 -18.58
C THR A 83 1.52 18.69 -18.01
N LEU A 84 0.31 19.10 -17.64
CA LEU A 84 -0.70 18.20 -17.07
C LEU A 84 -1.01 17.01 -18.00
N SER A 85 -1.13 17.26 -19.30
CA SER A 85 -1.43 16.20 -20.29
C SER A 85 -0.31 15.18 -20.41
N SER A 86 0.95 15.63 -20.49
CA SER A 86 2.11 14.73 -20.53
C SER A 86 2.25 13.94 -19.24
N PHE A 87 2.00 14.59 -18.10
CA PHE A 87 1.98 13.94 -16.79
C PHE A 87 0.91 12.84 -16.71
N GLU A 88 -0.33 13.11 -17.10
CA GLU A 88 -1.42 12.11 -17.02
C GLU A 88 -1.17 10.91 -17.93
N LYS A 89 -0.64 11.13 -19.14
CA LYS A 89 -0.24 10.05 -20.05
C LYS A 89 0.86 9.19 -19.42
N ARG A 90 1.95 9.82 -18.96
CA ARG A 90 3.08 9.13 -18.31
C ARG A 90 2.63 8.37 -17.06
N PHE A 91 1.80 8.99 -16.23
CA PHE A 91 1.25 8.37 -15.03
C PHE A 91 0.43 7.12 -15.34
N LYS A 92 -0.46 7.18 -16.35
CA LYS A 92 -1.28 6.03 -16.73
C LYS A 92 -0.43 4.87 -17.24
N LEU A 93 0.67 5.16 -17.95
CA LEU A 93 1.58 4.13 -18.42
C LEU A 93 2.33 3.45 -17.26
N VAL A 94 2.78 4.23 -16.28
CA VAL A 94 3.54 3.73 -15.12
C VAL A 94 2.65 3.02 -14.09
N PHE A 95 1.49 3.58 -13.76
CA PHE A 95 0.64 3.12 -12.66
C PHE A 95 -0.61 2.35 -13.13
N GLY A 96 -0.87 2.28 -14.43
CA GLY A 96 -2.03 1.60 -15.02
C GLY A 96 -3.39 2.29 -14.78
N GLU A 97 -3.43 3.41 -14.06
CA GLU A 97 -4.65 4.16 -13.74
C GLU A 97 -4.41 5.68 -13.72
N SER A 98 -5.48 6.48 -13.67
CA SER A 98 -5.35 7.94 -13.66
C SER A 98 -4.79 8.45 -12.32
N PRO A 99 -4.07 9.60 -12.29
CA PRO A 99 -3.51 10.13 -11.05
C PRO A 99 -4.55 10.35 -9.95
N HIS A 100 -5.74 10.83 -10.32
CA HIS A 100 -6.82 11.07 -9.37
C HIS A 100 -7.29 9.77 -8.71
N ARG A 101 -7.50 8.71 -9.51
CA ARG A 101 -7.93 7.41 -8.99
C ARG A 101 -6.85 6.79 -8.10
N TRP A 102 -5.60 6.84 -8.54
CA TRP A 102 -4.47 6.31 -7.78
C TRP A 102 -4.28 7.02 -6.44
N ILE A 103 -4.24 8.36 -6.42
CA ILE A 103 -4.07 9.16 -5.20
C ILE A 103 -5.21 8.87 -4.21
N ASN A 104 -6.45 8.79 -4.69
CA ASN A 104 -7.60 8.46 -3.83
C ASN A 104 -7.50 7.04 -3.27
N LYS A 105 -7.04 6.07 -4.07
CA LYS A 105 -6.78 4.70 -3.59
C LYS A 105 -5.71 4.68 -2.51
N GLN A 106 -4.60 5.40 -2.70
CA GLN A 106 -3.55 5.52 -1.67
C GLN A 106 -4.05 6.20 -0.39
N ARG A 107 -4.83 7.28 -0.51
CA ARG A 107 -5.46 7.95 0.64
C ARG A 107 -6.40 7.00 1.39
N THR A 108 -7.23 6.26 0.67
CA THR A 108 -8.18 5.28 1.21
C THR A 108 -7.44 4.18 1.97
N ASN A 109 -6.36 3.63 1.38
CA ASN A 109 -5.53 2.61 2.03
C ASN A 109 -4.85 3.13 3.31
N LYS A 110 -4.33 4.37 3.29
CA LYS A 110 -3.73 5.00 4.48
C LYS A 110 -4.75 5.19 5.61
N ILE A 111 -5.97 5.62 5.28
CA ILE A 111 -7.06 5.76 6.27
C ILE A 111 -7.41 4.39 6.87
N TYR A 112 -7.54 3.35 6.03
CA TYR A 112 -7.85 2.01 6.48
C TYR A 112 -6.77 1.46 7.42
N HIS A 113 -5.50 1.64 7.06
CA HIS A 113 -4.36 1.24 7.89
C HIS A 113 -4.37 1.96 9.25
N ALA A 114 -4.57 3.28 9.25
CA ALA A 114 -4.63 4.07 10.48
C ALA A 114 -5.79 3.61 11.40
N LEU A 115 -6.96 3.32 10.83
CA LEU A 115 -8.10 2.76 11.58
C LEU A 115 -7.81 1.37 12.17
N SER A 116 -6.97 0.59 11.50
CA SER A 116 -6.69 -0.81 11.85
C SER A 116 -5.61 -0.96 12.91
N VAL A 117 -4.60 -0.08 12.89
CA VAL A 117 -3.36 -0.25 13.69
C VAL A 117 -3.22 0.83 14.76
N GLU A 118 -3.59 2.07 14.47
CA GLU A 118 -3.38 3.16 15.41
C GLU A 118 -4.44 3.16 16.52
N LYS A 119 -4.11 3.70 17.70
CA LYS A 119 -5.04 3.94 18.81
C LYS A 119 -5.60 5.36 18.85
N THR A 120 -5.13 6.24 17.96
CA THR A 120 -5.51 7.65 17.80
C THR A 120 -7.04 7.86 17.77
N PRO A 121 -7.63 8.78 18.56
CA PRO A 121 -9.06 9.04 18.54
C PRO A 121 -9.62 9.31 17.13
N LEU A 122 -10.84 8.83 16.84
CA LEU A 122 -11.44 8.98 15.50
C LEU A 122 -11.61 10.44 15.07
N LYS A 123 -11.77 11.36 16.04
CA LYS A 123 -11.85 12.81 15.80
C LYS A 123 -10.52 13.34 15.26
N GLU A 124 -9.42 12.98 15.90
CA GLU A 124 -8.07 13.37 15.46
C GLU A 124 -7.71 12.74 14.11
N LEU A 125 -8.08 11.48 13.87
CA LEU A 125 -7.90 10.86 12.55
C LEU A 125 -8.70 11.60 11.46
N ALA A 126 -9.94 12.00 11.74
CA ALA A 126 -10.75 12.78 10.80
C ALA A 126 -10.04 14.10 10.43
N THR A 127 -9.54 14.85 11.42
CA THR A 127 -8.78 16.08 11.21
C THR A 127 -7.49 15.82 10.41
N ARG A 128 -6.70 14.80 10.81
CA ARG A 128 -5.43 14.43 10.14
C ARG A 128 -5.60 14.11 8.67
N PHE A 129 -6.71 13.48 8.28
CA PHE A 129 -7.01 13.16 6.88
C PHE A 129 -7.84 14.23 6.17
N GLY A 130 -7.99 15.42 6.75
CA GLY A 130 -8.62 16.58 6.12
C GLY A 130 -10.15 16.49 5.98
N PHE A 131 -10.82 15.77 6.88
CA PHE A 131 -12.29 15.78 6.94
C PHE A 131 -12.78 16.91 7.84
N ALA A 132 -13.81 17.62 7.37
CA ALA A 132 -14.40 18.75 8.10
C ALA A 132 -14.94 18.35 9.49
N ASN A 133 -15.49 17.13 9.61
CA ASN A 133 -16.01 16.62 10.86
C ASN A 133 -16.07 15.08 10.88
N LYS A 134 -16.37 14.53 12.06
CA LYS A 134 -16.49 13.07 12.30
C LYS A 134 -17.59 12.42 11.45
N SER A 135 -18.67 13.14 11.14
CA SER A 135 -19.76 12.62 10.32
C SER A 135 -19.33 12.42 8.87
N SER A 136 -18.65 13.40 8.27
CA SER A 136 -18.07 13.28 6.92
C SER A 136 -17.06 12.12 6.83
N PHE A 137 -16.23 11.95 7.85
CA PHE A 137 -15.31 10.82 7.95
C PHE A 137 -16.03 9.47 8.05
N SER A 138 -17.10 9.40 8.84
CA SER A 138 -17.90 8.19 9.00
C SER A 138 -18.61 7.81 7.69
N SER A 139 -19.19 8.79 6.99
CA SER A 139 -19.80 8.59 5.67
C SER A 139 -18.78 8.11 4.63
N PHE A 140 -17.57 8.67 4.63
CA PHE A 140 -16.48 8.18 3.79
C PHE A 140 -16.16 6.70 4.06
N CYS A 141 -16.04 6.31 5.33
CA CYS A 141 -15.75 4.92 5.70
C CYS A 141 -16.88 3.96 5.30
N SER A 142 -18.14 4.33 5.56
CA SER A 142 -19.29 3.53 5.16
C SER A 142 -19.35 3.34 3.64
N ARG A 143 -19.01 4.37 2.85
CA ARG A 143 -19.00 4.30 1.39
C ARG A 143 -17.85 3.44 0.85
N ASN A 144 -16.64 3.61 1.36
CA ASN A 144 -15.43 2.96 0.80
C ASN A 144 -15.15 1.59 1.40
N PHE A 145 -15.51 1.36 2.66
CA PHE A 145 -15.20 0.13 3.40
C PHE A 145 -16.44 -0.69 3.78
N LYS A 146 -17.65 -0.19 3.46
CA LYS A 146 -18.94 -0.78 3.87
C LYS A 146 -19.10 -0.89 5.39
N LEU A 147 -18.27 -0.20 6.16
CA LEU A 147 -18.22 -0.26 7.63
C LEU A 147 -17.95 1.13 8.22
N SER A 148 -18.55 1.41 9.38
CA SER A 148 -18.23 2.60 10.16
C SER A 148 -16.79 2.54 10.72
N PRO A 149 -16.11 3.68 10.95
CA PRO A 149 -14.74 3.70 11.45
C PRO A 149 -14.58 2.98 12.81
N GLY A 150 -15.59 3.08 13.69
CA GLY A 150 -15.59 2.36 14.96
C GLY A 150 -15.68 0.84 14.79
N LYS A 151 -16.52 0.35 13.87
CA LYS A 151 -16.60 -1.08 13.53
C LYS A 151 -15.31 -1.61 12.94
N ILE A 152 -14.65 -0.84 12.06
CA ILE A 152 -13.34 -1.21 11.47
C ILE A 152 -12.32 -1.43 12.60
N ARG A 153 -12.20 -0.46 13.52
CA ARG A 153 -11.26 -0.57 14.65
C ARG A 153 -11.60 -1.75 15.57
N LYS A 154 -12.88 -1.94 15.90
CA LYS A 154 -13.30 -3.07 16.76
C LYS A 154 -12.97 -4.42 16.13
N ASN A 155 -13.25 -4.59 14.83
CA ASN A 155 -12.96 -5.84 14.11
C ASN A 155 -11.46 -6.16 14.07
N MET A 156 -10.60 -5.15 13.97
CA MET A 156 -9.15 -5.35 13.99
C MET A 156 -8.63 -5.64 15.39
N GLN A 157 -9.20 -5.03 16.43
CA GLN A 157 -8.88 -5.37 17.82
C GLN A 157 -9.28 -6.81 18.16
N THR A 158 -10.47 -7.28 17.75
CA THR A 158 -10.85 -8.69 17.96
C THR A 158 -9.97 -9.65 17.18
N ARG A 159 -9.55 -9.30 15.95
CA ARG A 159 -8.57 -10.10 15.20
C ARG A 159 -7.21 -10.16 15.88
N ASN A 160 -6.69 -9.04 16.38
CA ASN A 160 -5.42 -8.99 17.09
C ASN A 160 -5.49 -9.78 18.41
N ASN A 161 -6.58 -9.68 19.16
CA ASN A 161 -6.77 -10.46 20.40
C ASN A 161 -6.84 -11.97 20.13
N LYS A 162 -7.48 -12.40 19.02
CA LYS A 162 -7.47 -13.81 18.61
C LYS A 162 -6.06 -14.30 18.22
N LYS A 163 -5.28 -13.47 17.52
CA LYS A 163 -3.88 -13.80 17.17
C LYS A 163 -2.98 -13.90 18.41
N GLN A 164 -3.25 -13.12 19.46
CA GLN A 164 -2.51 -13.19 20.72
C GLN A 164 -2.81 -14.50 21.49
N ASN A 165 -4.04 -14.99 21.45
CA ASN A 165 -4.42 -16.23 22.13
C ASN A 165 -3.84 -17.47 21.44
N CYS A 166 -3.76 -17.51 20.10
CA CYS A 166 -3.12 -18.62 19.37
C CYS A 166 -1.58 -18.66 19.47
N ALA A 167 -0.95 -17.63 20.06
CA ALA A 167 0.50 -17.60 20.30
C ALA A 167 0.87 -18.00 21.74
N ASN A 168 -0.13 -18.23 22.60
CA ASN A 168 0.03 -18.60 24.01
C ASN A 168 -0.46 -20.03 24.30
N GLU A 169 -0.81 -20.80 23.26
CA GLU A 169 -1.08 -22.24 23.26
C GLU A 169 0.02 -22.95 22.47
#